data_AF-A0A5E7WU27-F1
#
_entry.id   AF-A0A5E7WU27-F1
#
_cell.length_a   1.000
_cell.length_b   1.000
_cell.length_c   1.000
_cell.angle_alpha   90.00
_cell.angle_beta   90.00
_cell.angle_gamma   90.00
#
_symmetry.space_group_name_H-M   'P 1'
#
loop_
_entity.id
_entity.type
_entity.pdbx_description
1 polymer ?
#
loop_
_entity_poly.entity_id
_entity_poly.type
_entity_poly.pdbx_seq_one_letter_code
_entity_poly.pdbx_strand_id
1 'polypeptide(L)'
;MEVNARTRYLKVIAQAPIGQGQDGIVRYRFSESDHLQREATDAELRWLKTFGKTYLKCAWYNEGQGEERHLRIFSENPGGDGTPETVRLHFHEGQTIAYKAAARDLDNDGDFELILSSDVDNDGRADRTDRRRVASLVREFLKLGW
;
A
#
# COMPACT_ATOMS: atom_id res chain seq x y z
N MET A 1 -10.94 18.68 18.58
CA MET A 1 -11.21 17.32 19.10
C MET A 1 -10.50 16.35 18.18
N GLU A 2 -9.34 15.86 18.60
CA GLU A 2 -8.61 14.83 17.86
C GLU A 2 -9.05 13.50 18.46
N VAL A 3 -10.05 12.86 17.84
CA VAL A 3 -10.23 11.42 18.01
C VAL A 3 -9.08 10.79 17.24
N ASN A 4 -8.04 10.39 17.98
CA ASN A 4 -6.95 9.57 17.46
C ASN A 4 -7.56 8.23 17.04
N ALA A 5 -8.13 8.18 15.83
CA ALA A 5 -8.67 6.98 15.25
C ALA A 5 -7.51 5.99 15.12
N ARG A 6 -7.63 4.84 15.79
CA ARG A 6 -6.67 3.75 15.64
C ARG A 6 -6.65 3.32 14.18
N THR A 7 -5.69 3.84 13.41
CA THR A 7 -5.62 3.57 11.98
C THR A 7 -5.02 2.19 11.82
N ARG A 8 -5.82 1.26 11.28
CA ARG A 8 -5.36 -0.04 10.84
C ARG A 8 -4.82 0.08 9.44
N TYR A 9 -3.65 -0.48 9.19
CA TYR A 9 -3.02 -0.45 7.88
C TYR A 9 -2.21 -1.72 7.64
N LEU A 10 -2.02 -2.02 6.36
CA LEU A 10 -1.04 -2.99 5.92
C LEU A 10 0.29 -2.24 5.66
N LYS A 11 1.33 -2.59 6.41
CA LYS A 11 2.71 -2.20 6.14
C LYS A 11 3.34 -3.19 5.16
N VAL A 12 3.88 -2.68 4.06
CA VAL A 12 4.53 -3.49 3.02
C VAL A 12 5.98 -3.06 2.87
N ILE A 13 6.89 -4.01 2.97
CA ILE A 13 8.34 -3.78 2.94
C ILE A 13 8.91 -4.64 1.83
N ALA A 14 9.64 -4.02 0.89
CA ALA A 14 10.40 -4.74 -0.13
C ALA A 14 11.89 -4.64 0.21
N GLN A 15 12.58 -5.77 0.19
CA GLN A 15 14.01 -5.90 0.45
C GLN A 15 14.66 -6.53 -0.77
N ALA A 16 15.57 -5.81 -1.41
CA ALA A 16 16.32 -6.31 -2.55
C ALA A 16 17.63 -6.96 -2.06
N PRO A 17 17.99 -8.16 -2.54
CA PRO A 17 19.32 -8.72 -2.32
C PRO A 17 20.37 -7.78 -2.92
N ILE A 18 21.49 -7.60 -2.21
CA ILE A 18 22.61 -6.79 -2.71
C ILE A 18 23.07 -7.36 -4.05
N GLY A 19 23.00 -6.55 -5.12
CA GLY A 19 23.53 -6.91 -6.43
C GLY A 19 22.64 -7.80 -7.33
N GLN A 20 21.39 -8.10 -6.95
CA GLN A 20 20.43 -8.78 -7.84
C GLN A 20 19.14 -7.96 -7.96
N GLY A 21 18.80 -7.59 -9.20
CA GLY A 21 17.54 -6.92 -9.51
C GLY A 21 16.31 -7.82 -9.29
N GLN A 22 15.14 -7.18 -9.14
CA GLN A 22 13.73 -7.67 -9.15
C GLN A 22 13.32 -8.93 -8.34
N ASP A 23 14.22 -9.76 -7.84
CA ASP A 23 13.92 -10.91 -6.98
C ASP A 23 13.88 -10.51 -5.49
N GLY A 24 13.17 -9.42 -5.20
CA GLY A 24 13.03 -8.86 -3.85
C GLY A 24 12.08 -9.68 -2.97
N ILE A 25 12.39 -9.77 -1.68
CA ILE A 25 11.48 -10.31 -0.67
C ILE A 25 10.47 -9.22 -0.31
N VAL A 26 9.18 -9.54 -0.35
CA VAL A 26 8.12 -8.63 0.12
C VAL A 26 7.53 -9.17 1.42
N ARG A 27 7.58 -8.37 2.48
CA ARG A 27 6.97 -8.66 3.79
C ARG A 27 5.72 -7.83 3.99
N TYR A 28 4.74 -8.42 4.66
CA TYR A 28 3.42 -7.86 4.90
C TYR A 28 3.11 -7.92 6.38
N ARG A 29 2.81 -6.76 6.97
CA ARG A 29 2.55 -6.62 8.40
C ARG A 29 1.26 -5.86 8.61
N PHE A 30 0.34 -6.47 9.32
CA PHE A 30 -0.91 -5.85 9.74
C PHE A 30 -0.64 -5.07 11.02
N SER A 31 -0.88 -3.76 10.98
CA SER A 31 -0.53 -2.83 12.06
C SER A 31 -1.72 -1.98 12.46
N GLU A 32 -1.73 -1.53 13.71
CA GLU A 32 -2.70 -0.57 14.26
C GLU A 32 -1.91 0.47 15.07
N SER A 33 -2.04 1.75 14.73
CA SER A 33 -1.39 2.86 15.46
C SER A 33 0.11 2.62 15.72
N ASP A 34 0.87 2.27 14.67
CA ASP A 34 2.29 1.91 14.71
C ASP A 34 2.67 0.61 15.42
N HIS A 35 1.72 -0.09 16.04
CA HIS A 35 1.95 -1.38 16.65
C HIS A 35 1.69 -2.53 15.66
N LEU A 36 2.67 -3.42 15.51
CA LEU A 36 2.50 -4.68 14.79
C LEU A 36 1.45 -5.53 15.49
N GLN A 37 0.39 -5.89 14.77
CA GLN A 37 -0.62 -6.84 15.23
C GLN A 37 -0.21 -8.26 14.86
N ARG A 38 0.17 -8.47 13.59
CA ARG A 38 0.62 -9.76 13.06
C ARG A 38 1.30 -9.61 11.71
N GLU A 39 2.07 -10.62 11.31
CA GLU A 39 2.50 -10.78 9.92
C GLU A 39 1.42 -11.49 9.09
N ALA A 40 1.52 -11.40 7.77
CA ALA A 40 0.65 -12.16 6.87
C ALA A 40 0.91 -13.67 6.99
N THR A 41 -0.17 -14.44 7.03
CA THR A 41 -0.16 -15.90 7.01
C THR A 41 0.19 -16.44 5.62
N ASP A 42 0.61 -17.71 5.54
CA ASP A 42 0.88 -18.37 4.25
C ASP A 42 -0.32 -18.34 3.28
N ALA A 43 -1.55 -18.33 3.81
CA ALA A 43 -2.75 -18.20 3.00
C ALA A 43 -2.89 -16.80 2.39
N GLU A 44 -2.71 -15.76 3.20
CA GLU A 44 -2.75 -14.36 2.74
C GLU A 44 -1.59 -14.07 1.78
N LEU A 45 -0.40 -14.64 2.00
CA LEU A 45 0.73 -14.51 1.08
C LEU A 45 0.41 -15.02 -0.34
N ARG A 46 -0.43 -16.06 -0.46
CA ARG A 46 -0.90 -16.52 -1.78
C ARG A 46 -1.78 -15.49 -2.47
N TRP A 47 -2.65 -14.81 -1.72
CA TRP A 47 -3.51 -13.74 -2.26
C TRP A 47 -2.73 -12.46 -2.56
N LEU A 48 -1.72 -12.16 -1.74
CA LEU A 48 -0.85 -11.01 -1.89
C LEU A 48 0.21 -11.16 -2.99
N LYS A 49 0.25 -12.29 -3.71
CA LYS A 49 1.22 -12.51 -4.79
C LYS A 49 1.14 -11.43 -5.88
N THR A 50 -0.07 -11.07 -6.30
CA THR A 50 -0.28 -10.02 -7.30
C THR A 50 0.06 -8.65 -6.72
N PHE A 51 -0.37 -8.39 -5.48
CA PHE A 51 -0.03 -7.16 -4.76
C PHE A 51 1.50 -6.95 -4.73
N GLY A 52 2.25 -7.96 -4.29
CA GLY A 52 3.70 -7.89 -4.15
C GLY A 52 4.40 -7.64 -5.47
N LYS A 53 3.99 -8.34 -6.53
CA LYS A 53 4.54 -8.09 -7.87
C LYS A 53 4.30 -6.66 -8.34
N THR A 54 3.13 -6.08 -8.05
CA THR A 54 2.84 -4.68 -8.38
C THR A 54 3.67 -3.74 -7.50
N TYR A 55 3.81 -4.02 -6.21
CA TYR A 55 4.61 -3.21 -5.29
C TYR A 55 6.10 -3.20 -5.66
N LEU A 56 6.67 -4.34 -6.05
CA LEU A 56 8.04 -4.42 -6.54
C LEU A 56 8.25 -3.52 -7.78
N LYS A 57 7.27 -3.46 -8.67
CA LYS A 57 7.38 -2.55 -9.82
C LYS A 57 7.52 -1.10 -9.37
N CYS A 58 6.87 -0.70 -8.26
CA CYS A 58 6.91 0.67 -7.71
C CYS A 58 8.30 1.12 -7.23
N ALA A 59 9.33 0.29 -7.39
CA ALA A 59 10.73 0.63 -7.09
C ALA A 59 11.01 1.08 -5.65
N TRP A 60 10.11 0.77 -4.70
CA TRP A 60 10.23 1.19 -3.30
C TRP A 60 10.96 0.14 -2.45
N TYR A 61 12.26 -0.02 -2.73
CA TYR A 61 13.12 -1.05 -2.13
C TYR A 61 13.98 -0.54 -0.98
N ASN A 62 14.32 -1.45 -0.06
CA ASN A 62 15.42 -1.29 0.88
C ASN A 62 16.61 -2.13 0.42
N GLU A 63 17.82 -1.60 0.65
CA GLU A 63 19.04 -2.38 0.55
C GLU A 63 19.16 -3.33 1.75
N GLY A 64 19.51 -4.59 1.48
CA GLY A 64 19.72 -5.59 2.52
C GLY A 64 18.46 -5.84 3.37
N GLN A 65 18.60 -5.77 4.70
CA GLN A 65 17.49 -6.01 5.65
C GLN A 65 16.85 -4.70 6.14
N GLY A 66 17.08 -3.57 5.48
CA GLY A 66 16.45 -2.29 5.85
C GLY A 66 14.93 -2.34 5.75
N GLU A 67 14.27 -1.45 6.49
CA GLU A 67 12.81 -1.28 6.49
C GLU A 67 12.37 0.19 6.46
N GLU A 68 13.31 1.11 6.19
CA GLU A 68 13.07 2.54 6.14
C GLU A 68 12.04 2.88 5.07
N ARG A 69 12.19 2.27 3.88
CA ARG A 69 11.26 2.40 2.76
C ARG A 69 10.14 1.40 2.88
N HIS A 70 8.93 1.88 3.08
CA HIS A 70 7.76 1.01 3.20
C HIS A 70 6.50 1.71 2.73
N LEU A 71 5.52 0.93 2.27
CA LEU A 71 4.16 1.41 2.03
C LEU A 71 3.32 1.17 3.28
N ARG A 72 2.48 2.15 3.64
CA ARG A 72 1.29 1.96 4.47
C ARG A 72 0.06 2.14 3.60
N ILE A 73 -0.79 1.11 3.53
CA ILE A 73 -2.07 1.17 2.82
C ILE A 73 -3.22 0.87 3.77
N PHE A 74 -4.28 1.68 3.69
CA PHE A 74 -5.45 1.56 4.55
C PHE A 74 -6.71 2.12 3.87
N SER A 75 -7.86 1.62 4.28
CA SER A 75 -9.17 2.09 3.87
C SER A 75 -9.79 3.03 4.90
N GLU A 76 -10.65 3.92 4.43
CA GLU A 76 -11.48 4.80 5.22
C GLU A 76 -12.93 4.63 4.75
N ASN A 77 -13.86 4.76 5.69
CA ASN A 77 -15.30 4.75 5.45
C ASN A 77 -15.93 5.99 6.12
N PRO A 78 -15.75 7.20 5.55
CA PRO A 78 -16.32 8.44 6.08
C PRO A 78 -17.85 8.45 6.22
N GLY A 79 -18.59 7.83 5.30
CA GLY A 79 -20.07 7.75 5.36
C GLY A 79 -20.58 6.76 6.39
N GLY A 80 -19.76 5.83 6.84
CA GLY A 80 -20.03 4.97 8.00
C GLY A 80 -20.94 3.78 7.71
N ASP A 81 -21.14 3.41 6.44
CA ASP A 81 -22.05 2.33 6.04
C ASP A 81 -21.43 0.92 6.09
N GLY A 82 -20.10 0.87 6.20
CA GLY A 82 -19.29 -0.33 6.34
C GLY A 82 -18.43 -0.62 5.11
N THR A 83 -18.58 0.16 4.04
CA THR A 83 -17.88 -0.01 2.78
C THR A 83 -16.66 0.92 2.67
N PRO A 84 -15.52 0.45 2.13
CA PRO A 84 -14.36 1.31 1.89
C PRO A 84 -14.59 2.37 0.80
N GLU A 85 -14.85 3.62 1.18
CA GLU A 85 -15.01 4.74 0.23
C GLU A 85 -13.69 5.34 -0.23
N THR A 86 -12.62 5.20 0.56
CA THR A 86 -11.31 5.78 0.23
C THR A 86 -10.21 4.83 0.65
N VAL A 87 -9.24 4.58 -0.23
CA VAL A 87 -8.02 3.85 0.10
C VAL A 87 -6.83 4.78 -0.06
N ARG A 88 -6.05 4.94 1.02
CA ARG A 88 -4.84 5.77 1.04
C ARG A 88 -3.60 4.90 0.97
N LEU A 89 -2.62 5.36 0.21
CA LEU A 89 -1.29 4.76 0.08
C LEU A 89 -0.26 5.81 0.46
N HIS A 90 0.49 5.56 1.52
CA HIS A 90 1.59 6.40 1.95
C HIS A 90 2.91 5.64 1.78
N PHE A 91 3.76 6.13 0.87
CA PHE A 91 5.11 5.62 0.70
C PHE A 91 6.02 6.40 1.65
N HIS A 92 6.58 5.69 2.62
CA HIS A 92 7.45 6.24 3.65
C HIS A 92 8.91 6.02 3.31
N GLU A 93 9.74 6.97 3.72
CA GLU A 93 11.19 6.83 3.89
C GLU A 93 11.52 7.28 5.32
N GLY A 94 11.78 6.30 6.19
CA GLY A 94 11.88 6.52 7.62
C GLY A 94 10.54 6.99 8.22
N GLN A 95 10.55 8.14 8.89
CA GLN A 95 9.34 8.75 9.47
C GLN A 95 8.59 9.66 8.49
N THR A 96 9.19 10.00 7.35
CA THR A 96 8.64 10.95 6.39
C THR A 96 7.80 10.22 5.34
N ILE A 97 6.68 10.83 4.92
CA ILE A 97 5.93 10.37 3.75
C ILE A 97 6.57 11.01 2.52
N ALA A 98 7.25 10.20 1.70
CA ALA A 98 7.84 10.63 0.44
C ALA A 98 6.76 10.88 -0.61
N TYR A 99 5.80 9.96 -0.72
CA TYR A 99 4.72 10.03 -1.71
C TYR A 99 3.37 9.62 -1.15
N LYS A 100 2.30 10.20 -1.69
CA LYS A 100 0.91 9.86 -1.36
C LYS A 100 0.16 9.52 -2.64
N ALA A 101 -0.63 8.45 -2.57
CA ALA A 101 -1.64 8.14 -3.55
C ALA A 101 -2.97 7.82 -2.84
N ALA A 102 -4.07 7.95 -3.57
CA ALA A 102 -5.39 7.62 -3.07
C ALA A 102 -6.30 7.10 -4.19
N ALA A 103 -7.21 6.21 -3.84
CA ALA A 103 -8.36 5.87 -4.67
C ALA A 103 -9.63 6.20 -3.91
N ARG A 104 -10.63 6.79 -4.57
CA ARG A 104 -11.95 7.08 -3.99
C ARG A 104 -13.08 6.53 -4.85
N ASP A 105 -13.98 5.85 -4.18
CA ASP A 105 -15.31 5.47 -4.65
C ASP A 105 -16.23 6.64 -4.31
N LEU A 106 -16.75 7.32 -5.33
CA LEU A 106 -17.46 8.59 -5.19
C LEU A 106 -18.97 8.44 -5.14
N ASP A 107 -19.51 7.39 -5.74
CA ASP A 107 -20.93 7.07 -5.76
C ASP A 107 -21.28 5.77 -4.99
N ASN A 108 -20.28 5.17 -4.34
CA ASN A 108 -20.38 4.03 -3.45
C ASN A 108 -20.90 2.78 -4.14
N ASP A 109 -20.49 2.56 -5.39
CA ASP A 109 -20.86 1.40 -6.20
C ASP A 109 -19.84 0.24 -6.12
N GLY A 110 -18.72 0.47 -5.43
CA GLY A 110 -17.63 -0.48 -5.25
C GLY A 110 -16.50 -0.36 -6.28
N ASP A 111 -16.65 0.48 -7.30
CA ASP A 111 -15.58 0.89 -8.20
C ASP A 111 -14.88 2.18 -7.70
N PHE A 112 -13.68 2.46 -8.20
CA PHE A 112 -12.90 3.64 -7.80
C PHE A 112 -12.78 4.62 -8.97
N GLU A 113 -13.58 5.68 -8.97
CA GLU A 113 -13.69 6.65 -10.07
C GLU A 113 -12.46 7.57 -10.09
N LEU A 114 -12.03 7.97 -8.88
CA LEU A 114 -10.92 8.88 -8.70
C LEU A 114 -9.69 8.14 -8.20
N ILE A 115 -8.64 8.15 -9.01
CA ILE A 115 -7.31 7.69 -8.60
C ILE A 115 -6.36 8.87 -8.67
N LEU A 116 -5.87 9.28 -7.50
CA LEU A 116 -4.80 10.25 -7.34
C LEU A 116 -3.49 9.49 -7.19
N SER A 117 -2.61 9.63 -8.17
CA SER A 117 -1.29 9.01 -8.18
C SER A 117 -0.22 10.05 -8.50
N SER A 118 0.85 10.09 -7.71
CA SER A 118 2.12 10.70 -8.09
C SER A 118 2.95 9.71 -8.90
N ASP A 119 4.22 10.04 -9.16
CA ASP A 119 5.27 9.11 -9.59
C ASP A 119 5.50 8.06 -8.49
N VAL A 120 4.65 7.04 -8.44
CA VAL A 120 4.70 5.97 -7.41
C VAL A 120 5.68 4.88 -7.80
N ASP A 121 6.15 4.88 -9.05
CA ASP A 121 7.19 3.98 -9.50
C ASP A 121 8.60 4.56 -9.55
N ASN A 122 8.72 5.82 -9.19
CA ASN A 122 9.97 6.55 -9.04
C ASN A 122 10.79 6.52 -10.35
N ASP A 123 10.10 6.61 -11.49
CA ASP A 123 10.70 6.70 -12.83
C ASP A 123 10.92 8.14 -13.30
N GLY A 124 10.50 9.12 -12.49
CA GLY A 124 10.58 10.55 -12.75
C GLY A 124 9.36 11.13 -13.47
N ARG A 125 8.30 10.35 -13.68
CA ARG A 125 7.08 10.78 -14.39
C ARG A 125 5.85 10.39 -13.60
N ALA A 126 4.86 11.29 -13.57
CA ALA A 126 3.53 10.96 -13.09
C ALA A 126 2.64 10.67 -14.30
N ASP A 127 2.31 9.40 -14.54
CA ASP A 127 1.61 8.99 -15.75
C ASP A 127 0.55 7.89 -15.54
N ARG A 128 0.05 7.32 -16.66
CA ARG A 128 -0.99 6.29 -16.64
C ARG A 128 -0.52 4.97 -16.02
N THR A 129 0.78 4.71 -16.05
CA THR A 129 1.43 3.54 -15.45
C THR A 129 1.33 3.62 -13.93
N ASP A 130 1.59 4.77 -13.33
CA ASP A 130 1.38 5.02 -11.89
C ASP A 130 -0.07 4.75 -11.48
N ARG A 131 -1.01 5.34 -12.22
CA ARG A 131 -2.44 5.17 -11.97
C ARG A 131 -2.83 3.70 -11.95
N ARG A 132 -2.33 2.91 -12.91
CA ARG A 132 -2.59 1.46 -12.99
C ARG A 132 -1.99 0.68 -11.83
N ARG A 133 -0.82 1.08 -11.34
CA ARG A 133 -0.18 0.46 -10.18
C ARG A 133 -0.98 0.74 -8.92
N VAL A 134 -1.37 2.00 -8.68
CA VAL A 134 -2.25 2.35 -7.55
C VAL A 134 -3.55 1.56 -7.61
N ALA A 135 -4.24 1.54 -8.77
CA ALA A 135 -5.47 0.76 -8.96
C ALA A 135 -5.28 -0.73 -8.60
N SER A 136 -4.19 -1.33 -9.09
CA SER A 136 -3.89 -2.74 -8.81
C SER A 136 -3.57 -2.99 -7.34
N LEU A 137 -2.84 -2.10 -6.66
CA LEU A 137 -2.54 -2.26 -5.23
C LEU A 137 -3.80 -2.15 -4.39
N VAL A 138 -4.66 -1.15 -4.66
CA VAL A 138 -5.94 -0.94 -3.99
C VAL A 138 -6.84 -2.16 -4.13
N ARG A 139 -7.04 -2.64 -5.36
CA ARG A 139 -7.91 -3.79 -5.63
C ARG A 139 -7.46 -5.05 -4.90
N GLU A 140 -6.15 -5.32 -4.86
CA GLU A 140 -5.64 -6.51 -4.15
C GLU A 140 -5.67 -6.34 -2.63
N PHE A 141 -5.48 -5.12 -2.11
CA PHE A 141 -5.60 -4.82 -0.68
C PHE A 141 -7.02 -5.05 -0.15
N LEU A 142 -8.04 -4.59 -0.86
CA LEU A 142 -9.43 -4.70 -0.41
C LEU A 142 -9.93 -6.14 -0.28
N LYS A 143 -9.32 -7.09 -1.00
CA LYS A 143 -9.61 -8.53 -0.83
C LYS A 143 -9.25 -9.08 0.54
N LEU A 144 -8.39 -8.39 1.29
CA LEU A 144 -8.01 -8.80 2.65
C LEU A 144 -9.11 -8.55 3.67
N GLY A 145 -10.03 -7.62 3.39
CA GLY A 145 -11.03 -7.17 4.37
C GLY A 145 -10.41 -6.62 5.66
N TRP A 146 -9.21 -6.03 5.55
CA TRP A 146 -8.44 -5.43 6.66
C TRP A 146 -8.77 -3.95 6.83
#